data_AF-A0AAV0UK56-F1
#
_entry.id   AF-A0AAV0UK56-F1
#
_cell.length_a   1.000
_cell.length_b   1.000
_cell.length_c   1.000
_cell.angle_alpha   90.00
_cell.angle_beta   90.00
_cell.angle_gamma   90.00
#
_symmetry.space_group_name_H-M   'P 1'
#
loop_
_entity.id
_entity.type
_entity.pdbx_description
1 polymer ?
#
loop_
_entity_poly.entity_id
_entity_poly.type
_entity_poly.pdbx_seq_one_letter_code
_entity_poly.pdbx_strand_id
1 'polypeptide(L)'
;MAGLLDSHRHSDDGFQDFLSEDEEKEALLNQESVALERRMKTMGIRDGLELGKEGTLQEGFDQGFAEGATRCFGFGRLRGALGTAAACGLFDETTMTQAWAYMSQLRTLEKDTSQVNDHTNDVTELERHAEDLLRSIGVDLPTSSRRIVDREDNL
;
A
#
# COMPACT_ATOMS: atom_id res chain seq x y z
N MET A 1 -78.02 -41.34 38.21
CA MET A 1 -77.23 -42.51 37.76
C MET A 1 -76.47 -42.07 36.52
N ALA A 2 -75.16 -41.84 36.61
CA ALA A 2 -74.13 -42.82 36.19
C ALA A 2 -74.45 -43.32 34.77
N GLY A 3 -73.72 -43.02 33.70
CA GLY A 3 -72.37 -42.51 33.51
C GLY A 3 -71.81 -43.26 32.29
N LEU A 4 -71.08 -42.60 31.37
CA LEU A 4 -70.10 -43.28 30.52
C LEU A 4 -69.23 -42.24 29.79
N LEU A 5 -67.94 -42.52 29.82
CA LEU A 5 -66.83 -41.83 29.19
C LEU A 5 -66.92 -41.94 27.65
N ASP A 6 -66.54 -40.89 26.93
CA ASP A 6 -65.68 -41.01 25.74
C ASP A 6 -65.14 -39.61 25.41
N SER A 7 -63.91 -39.28 25.79
CA SER A 7 -62.64 -39.61 25.13
C SER A 7 -62.24 -38.51 24.13
N HIS A 8 -61.12 -37.88 24.50
CA HIS A 8 -60.21 -37.09 23.69
C HIS A 8 -60.22 -37.43 22.21
N ARG A 9 -60.51 -36.43 21.37
CA ARG A 9 -59.83 -36.26 20.08
C ARG A 9 -59.48 -34.79 19.89
N HIS A 10 -58.46 -34.33 20.62
CA HIS A 10 -57.51 -33.41 20.02
C HIS A 10 -56.81 -34.23 18.93
N SER A 11 -57.28 -34.09 17.68
CA SER A 11 -56.48 -34.44 16.53
C SER A 11 -55.43 -33.34 16.41
N ASP A 12 -54.43 -33.43 17.29
CA ASP A 12 -53.10 -32.92 17.05
C ASP A 12 -52.44 -33.97 16.14
N ASP A 13 -52.81 -33.96 14.86
CA ASP A 13 -51.94 -34.49 13.82
C ASP A 13 -50.80 -33.49 13.67
N GLY A 14 -49.94 -33.48 14.69
CA GLY A 14 -48.51 -33.26 14.54
C GLY A 14 -48.01 -34.30 13.55
N PHE A 15 -48.30 -34.07 12.27
CA PHE A 15 -47.53 -34.56 11.15
C PHE A 15 -46.16 -33.94 11.37
N GLN A 16 -45.39 -34.66 12.17
CA GLN A 16 -43.96 -34.59 12.23
C GLN A 16 -43.53 -34.72 10.77
N ASP A 17 -43.20 -33.57 10.16
CA ASP A 17 -42.32 -33.49 9.01
C ASP A 17 -40.91 -33.92 9.45
N PHE A 18 -40.82 -35.08 10.09
CA PHE A 18 -39.60 -35.77 10.42
C PHE A 18 -39.32 -36.59 9.19
N LEU A 19 -38.59 -35.97 8.26
CA LEU A 19 -37.84 -36.73 7.26
C LEU A 19 -37.20 -37.90 8.00
N SER A 20 -37.27 -39.10 7.41
CA SER A 20 -36.49 -40.19 7.96
C SER A 20 -35.01 -39.76 8.03
N GLU A 21 -34.25 -40.27 9.00
CA GLU A 21 -32.84 -39.88 9.15
C GLU A 21 -32.04 -40.07 7.83
N ASP A 22 -32.46 -41.04 7.01
CA ASP A 22 -31.91 -41.28 5.68
C ASP A 22 -32.32 -40.20 4.65
N GLU A 23 -33.57 -39.74 4.65
CA GLU A 23 -34.04 -38.64 3.79
C GLU A 23 -33.43 -37.28 4.19
N GLU A 24 -33.28 -37.01 5.49
CA GLU A 24 -32.60 -35.81 5.98
C GLU A 24 -31.13 -35.83 5.55
N LYS A 25 -30.46 -36.98 5.70
CA LYS A 25 -29.08 -37.17 5.27
C LYS A 25 -28.92 -37.01 3.76
N GLU A 26 -29.84 -37.54 2.96
CA GLU A 26 -29.80 -37.40 1.50
C GLU A 26 -30.03 -35.95 1.06
N ALA A 27 -30.95 -35.23 1.72
CA ALA A 27 -31.17 -33.80 1.47
C ALA A 27 -29.92 -32.96 1.82
N LEU A 28 -29.26 -33.25 2.94
CA LEU A 28 -28.02 -32.61 3.35
C LEU A 28 -26.89 -32.86 2.33
N LEU A 29 -26.70 -34.12 1.91
CA LEU A 29 -25.67 -34.48 0.92
C LEU A 29 -25.92 -33.79 -0.44
N ASN A 30 -27.18 -33.71 -0.86
CA ASN A 30 -27.55 -33.00 -2.09
C ASN A 30 -27.30 -31.49 -1.98
N GLN A 31 -27.62 -30.88 -0.83
CA GLN A 31 -27.32 -29.47 -0.58
C GLN A 31 -25.81 -29.20 -0.58
N GLU A 32 -25.01 -30.06 0.06
CA GLU A 32 -23.55 -29.98 0.06
C GLU A 32 -22.97 -30.15 -1.35
N SER A 33 -23.48 -31.10 -2.12
CA SER A 33 -23.08 -31.34 -3.51
C SER A 33 -23.31 -30.12 -4.40
N VAL A 34 -24.52 -29.53 -4.32
CA VAL A 34 -24.85 -28.30 -5.06
C VAL A 34 -24.01 -27.12 -4.60
N ALA A 35 -23.75 -26.99 -3.31
CA ALA A 35 -22.89 -25.94 -2.77
C ALA A 35 -21.44 -26.09 -3.25
N LEU A 36 -20.91 -27.32 -3.27
CA LEU A 36 -19.58 -27.63 -3.75
C LEU A 36 -19.45 -27.35 -5.26
N GLU A 37 -20.43 -27.77 -6.06
CA GLU A 37 -20.45 -27.52 -7.50
C GLU A 37 -20.44 -26.02 -7.83
N ARG A 38 -21.24 -25.22 -7.10
CA ARG A 38 -21.26 -23.76 -7.24
C ARG A 38 -19.90 -23.13 -6.89
N ARG A 39 -19.23 -23.62 -5.85
CA ARG A 39 -17.89 -23.15 -5.47
C ARG A 39 -16.85 -23.51 -6.52
N MET A 40 -16.86 -24.75 -7.02
CA MET A 40 -15.93 -25.20 -8.06
C MET A 40 -16.08 -24.41 -9.37
N LYS A 41 -17.32 -24.13 -9.80
CA LYS A 41 -17.59 -23.34 -11.01
C LYS A 41 -17.08 -21.90 -10.94
N THR A 42 -17.03 -21.32 -9.74
CA THR A 42 -16.63 -19.91 -9.55
C THR A 42 -15.19 -19.75 -9.09
N MET A 43 -14.51 -20.84 -8.70
CA MET A 43 -13.17 -20.82 -8.11
C MET A 43 -12.15 -20.12 -9.02
N GLY A 44 -12.05 -20.50 -10.30
CA GLY A 44 -11.09 -19.90 -11.23
C GLY A 44 -11.38 -18.43 -11.56
N ILE A 45 -12.66 -18.02 -11.55
CA ILE A 45 -13.05 -16.61 -11.79
C ILE A 45 -12.66 -15.76 -10.58
N ARG A 46 -12.88 -16.27 -9.36
CA ARG A 46 -12.48 -15.57 -8.14
C ARG A 46 -10.96 -15.45 -8.04
N ASP A 47 -10.25 -16.53 -8.34
CA ASP A 47 -8.79 -16.58 -8.31
C ASP A 47 -8.17 -15.61 -9.34
N GLY A 48 -8.66 -15.63 -10.59
CA GLY A 48 -8.23 -14.66 -11.60
C GLY A 48 -8.56 -13.20 -11.23
N LEU A 49 -9.67 -12.94 -10.55
CA LEU A 49 -10.03 -11.62 -10.07
C LEU A 49 -9.10 -11.15 -8.92
N GLU A 50 -8.74 -12.05 -8.00
CA GLU A 50 -7.81 -11.75 -6.91
C GLU A 50 -6.40 -11.50 -7.44
N LEU A 51 -5.89 -12.36 -8.32
CA LEU A 51 -4.59 -12.18 -8.98
C LEU A 51 -4.53 -10.88 -9.79
N GLY A 52 -5.60 -10.53 -10.51
CA GLY A 52 -5.67 -9.27 -11.26
C GLY A 52 -5.63 -8.03 -10.35
N LYS A 53 -6.32 -8.08 -9.20
CA LYS A 53 -6.27 -6.99 -8.21
C LYS A 53 -4.87 -6.85 -7.60
N GLU A 54 -4.25 -7.97 -7.25
CA GLU A 54 -2.92 -7.99 -6.67
C GLU A 54 -1.87 -7.47 -7.67
N GLY A 55 -1.97 -7.86 -8.94
CA GLY A 55 -1.10 -7.35 -10.01
C GLY A 55 -1.18 -5.83 -10.16
N THR A 56 -2.39 -5.27 -10.32
CA THR A 56 -2.57 -3.81 -10.44
C THR A 56 -2.13 -3.07 -9.17
N LEU A 57 -2.36 -3.65 -7.99
CA LEU A 57 -1.92 -3.07 -6.73
C LEU A 57 -0.39 -3.02 -6.65
N GLN A 58 0.29 -4.10 -7.03
CA GLN A 58 1.74 -4.18 -7.02
C GLN A 58 2.36 -3.19 -8.00
N GLU A 59 1.83 -3.08 -9.22
CA GLU A 59 2.28 -2.08 -10.20
C GLU A 59 2.16 -0.65 -9.65
N GLY A 60 1.04 -0.33 -9.00
CA GLY A 60 0.85 0.97 -8.36
C GLY A 60 1.82 1.22 -7.20
N PHE A 61 2.08 0.19 -6.38
CA PHE A 61 3.06 0.27 -5.30
C PHE A 61 4.47 0.45 -5.83
N ASP A 62 4.89 -0.33 -6.82
CA ASP A 62 6.24 -0.28 -7.39
C ASP A 62 6.52 1.10 -7.99
N GLN A 63 5.56 1.65 -8.74
CA GLN A 63 5.66 3.00 -9.29
C GLN A 63 5.77 4.04 -8.19
N GLY A 64 4.86 4.01 -7.20
CA GLY A 64 4.88 4.97 -6.09
C GLY A 64 6.14 4.86 -5.24
N PHE A 65 6.65 3.63 -5.03
CA PHE A 65 7.88 3.37 -4.32
C PHE A 65 9.09 3.91 -5.07
N ALA A 66 9.20 3.66 -6.38
CA ALA A 66 10.30 4.15 -7.20
C ALA A 66 10.36 5.68 -7.21
N GLU A 67 9.22 6.35 -7.39
CA GLU A 67 9.13 7.81 -7.34
C GLU A 67 9.48 8.37 -5.96
N GLY A 68 8.91 7.79 -4.90
CA GLY A 68 9.17 8.21 -3.52
C GLY A 68 10.63 8.00 -3.13
N ALA A 69 11.20 6.83 -3.42
CA ALA A 69 12.59 6.49 -3.12
C ALA A 69 13.57 7.44 -3.82
N THR A 70 13.32 7.76 -5.10
CA THR A 70 14.16 8.68 -5.88
C THR A 70 14.18 10.08 -5.24
N ARG A 71 13.02 10.61 -4.84
CA ARG A 71 12.92 11.93 -4.19
C ARG A 71 13.54 11.94 -2.80
N CYS A 72 13.17 10.99 -1.94
CA CYS A 72 13.71 10.88 -0.59
C CYS A 72 15.24 10.70 -0.58
N PHE A 73 15.79 9.98 -1.58
CA PHE A 73 17.23 9.86 -1.74
C PHE A 73 17.88 11.22 -2.07
N GLY A 74 17.27 12.03 -2.93
CA GLY A 74 17.72 13.39 -3.23
C GLY A 74 17.82 14.26 -1.98
N PHE A 75 16.73 14.35 -1.21
CA PHE A 75 16.68 15.12 0.04
C PHE A 75 17.70 14.62 1.07
N GLY A 76 17.74 13.30 1.28
CA GLY A 76 18.67 12.68 2.24
C GLY A 76 20.13 12.93 1.87
N ARG A 77 20.45 12.90 0.57
CA ARG A 77 21.80 13.20 0.06
C ARG A 77 22.19 14.66 0.33
N LEU A 78 21.33 15.63 -0.01
CA LEU A 78 21.59 17.06 0.21
C LEU A 78 21.72 17.37 1.71
N ARG A 79 20.80 16.84 2.52
CA ARG A 79 20.83 17.01 3.97
C ARG A 79 22.09 16.41 4.59
N GLY A 80 22.53 15.25 4.12
CA GLY A 80 23.78 14.62 4.53
C GLY A 80 25.00 15.49 4.20
N ALA A 81 25.08 15.96 2.95
CA ALA A 81 26.18 16.81 2.50
C ALA A 81 26.25 18.14 3.28
N LEU A 82 25.12 18.83 3.46
CA LEU A 82 25.04 20.04 4.28
C LEU A 82 25.46 19.78 5.72
N GLY A 83 25.00 18.68 6.32
CA GLY A 83 25.36 18.31 7.69
C GLY A 83 26.84 18.01 7.85
N THR A 84 27.45 17.31 6.90
CA THR A 84 28.89 17.05 6.89
C THR A 84 29.69 18.35 6.72
N ALA A 85 29.32 19.20 5.76
CA ALA A 85 29.99 20.48 5.55
C ALA A 85 29.93 21.39 6.80
N ALA A 86 28.77 21.42 7.47
CA ALA A 86 28.59 22.14 8.73
C ALA A 86 29.49 21.55 9.85
N ALA A 87 29.52 20.23 10.00
CA ALA A 87 30.36 19.57 11.01
C ALA A 87 31.86 19.76 10.77
N CYS A 88 32.26 19.90 9.50
CA CYS A 88 33.64 20.20 9.11
C CYS A 88 34.01 21.68 9.22
N GLY A 89 33.08 22.56 9.61
CA GLY A 89 33.35 24.00 9.74
C GLY A 89 33.57 24.72 8.41
N LEU A 90 32.99 24.20 7.32
CA LEU A 90 33.13 24.80 5.98
C LEU A 90 32.21 26.00 5.75
N PHE A 91 31.27 26.24 6.66
CA PHE A 91 30.33 27.36 6.59
C PHE A 91 30.74 28.49 7.54
N ASP A 92 30.57 29.73 7.09
CA ASP A 92 30.54 30.92 7.94
C ASP A 92 29.21 31.01 8.71
N GLU A 93 29.06 31.99 9.60
CA GLU A 93 27.86 32.14 10.45
C GLU A 93 26.56 32.31 9.64
N THR A 94 26.62 32.97 8.49
CA THR A 94 25.45 33.29 7.65
C THR A 94 25.03 32.07 6.82
N THR A 95 25.99 31.42 6.17
CA THR A 95 25.81 30.19 5.38
C THR A 95 25.44 29.00 6.27
N MET A 96 25.97 28.94 7.49
CA MET A 96 25.59 27.93 8.48
C MET A 96 24.11 28.04 8.82
N THR A 97 23.62 29.27 9.09
CA THR A 97 22.20 29.50 9.40
C THR A 97 21.29 29.08 8.24
N GLN A 98 21.69 29.38 6.99
CA GLN A 98 20.98 28.93 5.79
C GLN A 98 21.00 27.40 5.64
N ALA A 99 22.16 26.76 5.84
CA ALA A 99 22.28 25.31 5.79
C ALA A 99 21.34 24.62 6.80
N TRP A 100 21.22 25.14 8.02
CA TRP A 100 20.28 24.63 9.03
C TRP A 100 18.82 24.78 8.60
N ALA A 101 18.45 25.92 8.01
CA ALA A 101 17.11 26.13 7.48
C ALA A 101 16.78 25.12 6.37
N TYR A 102 17.68 24.94 5.40
CA TYR A 102 17.50 23.98 4.31
C TYR A 102 17.44 22.54 4.81
N MET A 103 18.32 22.13 5.72
CA MET A 103 18.28 20.79 6.32
C MET A 103 16.97 20.50 7.06
N SER A 104 16.40 21.52 7.72
CA SER A 104 15.10 21.40 8.40
C SER A 104 13.95 21.25 7.40
N GLN A 105 13.93 22.09 6.35
CA GLN A 105 12.90 22.04 5.31
C GLN A 105 12.94 20.72 4.53
N LEU A 106 14.13 20.24 4.14
CA LEU A 106 14.31 18.93 3.49
C LEU A 106 13.80 17.79 4.36
N ARG A 107 14.02 17.84 5.68
CA ARG A 107 13.50 16.83 6.62
C ARG A 107 11.97 16.87 6.72
N THR A 108 11.36 18.04 6.64
CA THR A 108 9.90 18.18 6.62
C THR A 108 9.33 17.57 5.33
N LEU A 109 9.95 17.87 4.19
CA LEU A 109 9.56 17.28 2.90
C LEU A 109 9.74 15.77 2.84
N GLU A 110 10.79 15.21 3.47
CA GLU A 110 10.96 13.75 3.63
C GLU A 110 9.76 13.11 4.37
N LYS A 111 9.11 13.83 5.30
CA LYS A 111 7.98 13.33 6.08
C LYS A 111 6.64 13.57 5.42
N ASP A 112 6.53 14.64 4.63
CA ASP A 112 5.31 15.03 3.94
C ASP A 112 5.17 14.28 2.60
N THR A 113 4.89 12.98 2.67
CA THR A 113 4.60 12.14 1.48
C THR A 113 3.23 12.40 0.84
N SER A 114 2.39 13.28 1.43
CA SER A 114 0.95 13.31 1.15
C SER A 114 0.49 14.26 0.03
N GLN A 115 1.33 15.12 -0.56
CA GLN A 115 0.88 16.09 -1.57
C GLN A 115 1.94 16.34 -2.66
N VAL A 116 1.96 15.49 -3.68
CA VAL A 116 2.98 15.54 -4.74
C VAL A 116 2.66 16.54 -5.86
N ASN A 117 1.43 17.05 -5.98
CA ASN A 117 1.00 17.70 -7.22
C ASN A 117 1.00 19.24 -7.24
N ASP A 118 1.10 19.93 -6.09
CA ASP A 118 0.91 21.39 -6.03
C ASP A 118 2.20 22.18 -5.67
N HIS A 119 3.22 21.52 -5.09
CA HIS A 119 4.42 22.19 -4.55
C HIS A 119 5.72 21.80 -5.27
N THR A 120 5.65 21.15 -6.43
CA THR A 120 6.86 20.64 -7.12
C THR A 120 7.88 21.72 -7.43
N ASN A 121 7.43 22.93 -7.80
CA ASN A 121 8.32 24.04 -8.11
C ASN A 121 9.10 24.52 -6.87
N ASP A 122 8.43 24.61 -5.71
CA ASP A 122 9.06 25.07 -4.46
C ASP A 122 10.11 24.07 -3.97
N VAL A 123 9.82 22.78 -4.10
CA VAL A 123 10.75 21.70 -3.78
C VAL A 123 12.00 21.74 -4.68
N THR A 124 11.83 21.91 -5.99
CA THR A 124 12.97 21.97 -6.92
C THR A 124 13.83 23.21 -6.68
N GLU A 125 13.22 24.35 -6.36
CA GLU A 125 13.97 25.56 -6.01
C GLU A 125 14.76 25.37 -4.71
N LEU A 126 14.17 24.73 -3.68
CA LEU A 126 14.86 24.41 -2.44
C LEU A 126 16.07 23.48 -2.67
N GLU A 127 15.91 22.43 -3.47
CA GLU A 127 17.02 21.54 -3.83
C GLU A 127 18.13 22.30 -4.55
N ARG A 128 17.77 23.17 -5.52
CA ARG A 128 18.74 24.00 -6.23
C ARG A 128 19.47 24.94 -5.29
N HIS A 129 18.77 25.61 -4.37
CA HIS A 129 19.38 26.50 -3.38
C HIS A 129 20.34 25.76 -2.44
N ALA A 130 20.00 24.53 -2.02
CA ALA A 130 20.89 23.69 -1.22
C ALA A 130 22.14 23.26 -2.00
N GLU A 131 21.98 22.91 -3.29
CA GLU A 131 23.11 22.61 -4.18
C GLU A 131 24.01 23.82 -4.41
N ASP A 132 23.43 25.00 -4.67
CA ASP A 132 24.18 26.24 -4.87
C ASP A 132 24.99 26.62 -3.62
N LEU A 133 24.41 26.42 -2.42
CA LEU A 133 25.10 26.62 -1.16
C LEU A 133 26.30 25.67 -1.01
N LEU A 134 26.13 24.39 -1.33
CA LEU A 134 27.24 23.41 -1.34
C LEU A 134 28.32 23.76 -2.39
N ARG A 135 27.92 24.22 -3.58
CA ARG A 135 28.84 24.66 -4.62
C ARG A 135 29.67 25.87 -4.19
N SER A 136 29.06 26.80 -3.45
CA SER A 136 29.77 27.99 -2.94
C SER A 136 30.94 27.65 -2.01
N ILE A 137 30.89 26.51 -1.32
CA ILE A 137 31.97 26.01 -0.46
C ILE A 137 32.86 24.97 -1.15
N GLY A 138 32.73 24.80 -2.47
CA GLY A 138 33.53 23.87 -3.27
C GLY A 138 33.12 22.40 -3.18
N VAL A 139 31.92 22.09 -2.65
CA VAL A 139 31.38 20.74 -2.61
C VAL A 139 30.48 20.53 -3.83
N ASP A 140 30.96 19.73 -4.80
CA ASP A 140 30.17 19.32 -5.96
C ASP A 140 29.56 17.93 -5.74
N LEU A 141 28.24 17.86 -5.65
CA LEU A 141 27.52 16.59 -5.56
C LEU A 141 27.20 16.10 -6.98
N PRO A 142 27.41 14.80 -7.28
CA PRO A 142 26.92 14.24 -8.53
C PRO A 142 25.40 14.37 -8.55
N THR A 143 24.88 15.14 -9.50
CA THR A 143 23.44 15.25 -9.72
C THR A 143 22.89 13.88 -10.10
N SER A 144 21.74 13.49 -9.54
CA SER A 144 21.10 12.18 -9.82
C SER A 144 20.80 11.96 -11.31
N SER A 145 20.88 13.00 -12.15
CA SER A 145 20.61 12.94 -13.57
C SER A 145 21.76 12.36 -14.42
N ARG A 146 22.93 12.07 -13.84
CA ARG A 146 24.10 11.54 -14.58
C ARG A 146 24.49 10.12 -14.16
N ARG A 147 23.72 9.12 -14.62
CA ARG A 147 24.18 7.78 -15.09
C ARG A 147 23.07 6.72 -15.01
N ILE A 148 22.24 6.59 -16.06
CA ILE A 148 21.74 5.31 -16.58
C ILE A 148 21.46 5.47 -18.09
N VAL A 149 22.49 5.79 -18.90
CA VAL A 149 22.34 5.74 -20.38
C VAL A 149 23.50 4.98 -21.04
N ASP A 150 24.63 4.75 -20.35
CA ASP A 150 25.81 4.13 -20.98
C ASP A 150 25.93 2.61 -20.76
N ARG A 151 24.82 1.87 -20.62
CA ARG A 151 24.91 0.42 -20.31
C ARG A 151 23.95 -0.50 -21.08
N GLU A 152 23.57 -0.14 -22.30
CA GLU A 152 22.83 -1.03 -23.21
C GLU A 152 23.35 -1.01 -24.66
N ASP A 153 24.66 -0.98 -24.86
CA ASP A 153 25.29 -1.27 -26.16
C ASP A 153 26.43 -2.28 -26.01
N ASN A 154 26.11 -3.51 -25.56
CA ASN A 154 26.89 -4.71 -25.92
C ASN A 154 26.15 -5.97 -25.45
N LEU A 155 25.31 -6.53 -26.33
CA LEU A 155 25.05 -7.97 -26.49
C LEU A 155 24.25 -8.22 -27.77
#